data_AF-A0A2N1U8S1-F1
#
_entry.id   AF-A0A2N1U8S1-F1
#
_cell.length_a   1.000
_cell.length_b   1.000
_cell.length_c   1.000
_cell.angle_alpha   90.00
_cell.angle_beta   90.00
_cell.angle_gamma   90.00
#
_symmetry.space_group_name_H-M   'P 1'
#
loop_
_entity.id
_entity.type
_entity.pdbx_description
1 polymer ?
#
loop_
_entity_poly.entity_id
_entity_poly.type
_entity_poly.pdbx_seq_one_letter_code
_entity_poly.pdbx_strand_id
1 'polypeptide(L)'
;MKQIRQAIVCAVTLVLSSIYTLVTYPLYVCRNLGYHLRSPSVLLYALIFFILDRYSKLLVINNSHQLPVKVIEDFFTLTYVKNPGVAFGWFPDWRLPPIMMALTMILIIGYYSLKLPEEERLTRWSLALLVGGAIGNLYDRILYGFVVDFFLFHIGPFDFPVFNIADIAIDLGVFMLFVDIFFLTSDEDEEDNSEGLAPTSA
;
A
#
# COMPACT_ATOMS: atom_id res chain seq x y z
N MET A 1 38.75 14.66 10.94
CA MET A 1 38.40 15.61 9.86
C MET A 1 37.70 14.96 8.64
N LYS A 2 38.17 13.81 8.12
CA LYS A 2 37.53 13.13 6.96
C LYS A 2 36.08 12.70 7.20
N GLN A 3 35.78 12.09 8.35
CA GLN A 3 34.40 11.67 8.71
C GLN A 3 33.42 12.85 8.82
N ILE A 4 33.83 13.96 9.43
CA ILE A 4 32.98 15.17 9.56
C ILE A 4 32.69 15.77 8.18
N ARG A 5 33.71 15.84 7.29
CA ARG A 5 33.50 16.28 5.90
C ARG A 5 32.53 15.36 5.14
N GLN A 6 32.64 14.04 5.29
CA GLN A 6 31.73 13.09 4.65
C GLN A 6 30.28 13.22 5.17
N ALA A 7 30.11 13.39 6.48
CA ALA A 7 28.78 13.59 7.08
C ALA A 7 28.12 14.88 6.57
N ILE A 8 28.88 15.98 6.48
CA ILE A 8 28.39 17.26 5.95
C ILE A 8 28.01 17.12 4.47
N VAL A 9 28.84 16.46 3.66
CA VAL A 9 28.54 16.25 2.23
C VAL A 9 27.26 15.42 2.08
N CYS A 10 27.10 14.31 2.81
CA CYS A 10 25.87 13.51 2.78
C CYS A 10 24.64 14.30 3.19
N ALA A 11 24.72 15.07 4.28
CA ALA A 11 23.61 15.89 4.77
C ALA A 11 23.20 16.95 3.72
N VAL A 12 24.18 17.63 3.11
CA VAL A 12 23.94 18.64 2.07
C VAL A 12 23.33 17.99 0.82
N THR A 13 23.84 16.85 0.37
CA THR A 13 23.28 16.14 -0.79
C THR A 13 21.84 15.67 -0.53
N LEU A 14 21.55 15.13 0.66
CA LEU A 14 20.19 14.73 1.04
C LEU A 14 19.22 15.92 1.07
N VAL A 15 19.64 17.04 1.65
CA VAL A 15 18.82 18.26 1.70
C VAL A 15 18.57 18.82 0.30
N LEU A 16 19.60 18.90 -0.55
CA LEU A 16 19.46 19.40 -1.91
C LEU A 16 18.58 18.50 -2.78
N SER A 17 18.72 17.18 -2.66
CA SER A 17 17.86 16.22 -3.38
C SER A 17 16.40 16.30 -2.93
N SER A 18 16.17 16.50 -1.63
CA SER A 18 14.83 16.67 -1.06
C SER A 18 14.17 17.96 -1.57
N ILE A 19 14.90 19.07 -1.60
CA ILE A 19 14.42 20.36 -2.13
C ILE A 19 14.13 20.27 -3.62
N TYR A 20 15.04 19.67 -4.40
CA TYR A 20 14.84 19.47 -5.84
C TYR A 20 13.56 18.68 -6.11
N THR A 21 13.34 17.60 -5.35
CA THR A 21 12.13 16.79 -5.47
C THR A 21 10.88 17.59 -5.06
N LEU A 22 10.93 18.33 -3.96
CA LEU A 22 9.80 19.14 -3.46
C LEU A 22 9.36 20.24 -4.44
N VAL A 23 10.29 20.78 -5.24
CA VAL A 23 10.00 21.87 -6.19
C VAL A 23 9.63 21.36 -7.58
N THR A 24 10.35 20.34 -8.08
CA THR A 24 10.12 19.82 -9.43
C THR A 24 8.90 18.92 -9.50
N TYR A 25 8.58 18.21 -8.42
CA TYR A 25 7.47 17.27 -8.38
C TYR A 25 6.10 17.94 -8.52
N PRO A 26 5.77 19.02 -7.79
CA PRO A 26 4.50 19.73 -8.00
C PRO A 26 4.38 20.29 -9.41
N LEU A 27 5.49 20.78 -10.00
CA LEU A 27 5.49 21.31 -11.36
C LEU A 27 5.27 20.20 -12.41
N TYR A 28 5.89 19.04 -12.22
CA TYR A 28 5.66 17.85 -13.05
C TYR A 28 4.20 17.38 -12.96
N VAL A 29 3.65 17.26 -11.75
CA VAL A 29 2.25 16.88 -11.52
C VAL A 29 1.29 17.89 -12.14
N CYS A 30 1.54 19.20 -11.98
CA CYS A 30 0.72 20.25 -12.60
C CYS A 30 0.78 20.19 -14.13
N ARG A 31 1.96 19.92 -14.71
CA ARG A 31 2.14 19.83 -16.17
C ARG A 31 1.44 18.60 -16.76
N ASN A 32 1.39 17.51 -16.00
CA ASN A 32 0.78 16.24 -16.39
C ASN A 32 -0.60 16.02 -15.73
N LEU A 33 -1.22 17.08 -15.21
CA LEU A 33 -2.47 17.00 -14.44
C LEU A 33 -3.62 16.42 -15.25
N GLY A 34 -3.73 16.78 -16.54
CA GLY A 34 -4.73 16.22 -17.45
C GLY A 34 -4.56 14.73 -17.73
N TYR A 35 -3.33 14.22 -17.67
CA TYR A 35 -3.01 12.79 -17.78
C TYR A 35 -3.44 12.04 -16.51
N HIS A 36 -3.12 12.59 -15.32
CA HIS A 36 -3.53 12.05 -14.03
C HIS A 36 -5.04 12.14 -13.73
N LEU A 37 -5.76 13.04 -14.41
CA LEU A 37 -7.21 13.16 -14.34
C LEU A 37 -7.93 12.20 -15.31
N ARG A 38 -7.27 11.75 -16.39
CA ARG A 38 -7.86 10.90 -17.43
C ARG A 38 -7.57 9.40 -17.21
N SER A 39 -6.38 9.09 -16.70
CA SER A 39 -6.03 7.78 -16.14
C SER A 39 -6.07 7.90 -14.62
N PRO A 40 -7.02 7.25 -13.92
CA PRO A 40 -7.14 7.39 -12.48
C PRO A 40 -5.85 6.92 -11.81
N SER A 41 -5.11 7.89 -11.27
CA SER A 41 -3.78 7.66 -10.73
C SER A 41 -3.82 6.66 -9.57
N VAL A 42 -2.74 5.89 -9.40
CA VAL A 42 -2.53 4.98 -8.26
C VAL A 42 -2.83 5.68 -6.93
N LEU A 43 -2.47 6.97 -6.83
CA LEU A 43 -2.72 7.81 -5.66
C LEU A 43 -4.21 8.11 -5.41
N LEU A 44 -4.99 8.34 -6.47
CA LEU A 44 -6.44 8.57 -6.35
C LEU A 44 -7.13 7.32 -5.79
N TYR A 45 -6.78 6.15 -6.32
CA TYR A 45 -7.34 4.89 -5.84
C TYR A 45 -6.85 4.53 -4.44
N ALA A 46 -5.56 4.75 -4.15
CA ALA A 46 -5.01 4.58 -2.81
C ALA A 46 -5.75 5.46 -1.79
N LEU A 47 -6.10 6.69 -2.16
CA LEU A 47 -6.88 7.60 -1.32
C LEU A 47 -8.26 7.03 -0.98
N ILE A 48 -8.94 6.38 -1.94
CA ILE A 48 -10.24 5.75 -1.70
C ILE A 48 -10.11 4.64 -0.66
N PHE A 49 -9.16 3.72 -0.83
CA PHE A 49 -8.95 2.62 0.13
C PHE A 49 -8.51 3.12 1.50
N PHE A 50 -7.66 4.16 1.54
CA PHE A 50 -7.29 4.83 2.78
C PHE A 50 -8.51 5.42 3.52
N ILE A 51 -9.40 6.11 2.80
CA ILE A 51 -10.62 6.69 3.40
C ILE A 51 -11.53 5.57 3.94
N LEU A 52 -11.69 4.47 3.20
CA LEU A 52 -12.47 3.32 3.66
C LEU A 52 -11.90 2.71 4.94
N ASP A 53 -10.58 2.47 4.98
CA ASP A 53 -9.90 2.00 6.18
C ASP A 53 -10.09 2.95 7.36
N ARG A 54 -9.83 4.25 7.17
CA ARG A 54 -9.98 5.25 8.23
C ARG A 54 -11.41 5.37 8.73
N TYR A 55 -12.39 5.36 7.84
CA TYR A 55 -13.79 5.41 8.22
C TYR A 55 -14.18 4.19 9.06
N SER A 56 -13.81 2.98 8.62
CA SER A 56 -14.10 1.74 9.36
C SER A 56 -13.46 1.73 10.76
N LYS A 57 -12.19 2.14 10.87
CA LYS A 57 -11.49 2.24 12.15
C LYS A 57 -12.10 3.27 13.08
N LEU A 58 -12.51 4.43 12.57
CA LEU A 58 -13.19 5.45 13.37
C LEU A 58 -14.53 4.94 13.93
N LEU A 59 -15.30 4.18 13.14
CA LEU A 59 -16.52 3.55 13.62
C LEU A 59 -16.24 2.57 14.77
N VAL A 60 -15.21 1.73 14.63
CA VAL A 60 -14.81 0.77 15.67
C VAL A 60 -14.35 1.49 16.94
N ILE A 61 -13.48 2.50 16.82
CA ILE A 61 -12.97 3.27 17.97
C ILE A 61 -14.13 3.93 18.73
N ASN A 62 -15.05 4.59 18.02
CA ASN A 62 -16.16 5.32 18.62
C ASN A 62 -17.18 4.39 19.30
N ASN A 63 -17.31 3.14 18.83
CA ASN A 63 -18.22 2.14 19.38
C ASN A 63 -17.49 1.07 20.21
N SER A 64 -16.23 1.30 20.60
CA SER A 64 -15.40 0.31 21.28
C SER A 64 -15.98 -0.23 22.58
N HIS A 65 -16.80 0.55 23.28
CA HIS A 65 -17.51 0.13 24.50
C HIS A 65 -18.57 -0.96 24.28
N GLN A 66 -18.98 -1.20 23.03
CA GLN A 66 -19.96 -2.22 22.67
C GLN A 66 -19.30 -3.50 22.14
N LEU A 67 -17.97 -3.50 21.95
CA LEU A 67 -17.22 -4.60 21.37
C LEU A 67 -16.61 -5.50 22.46
N PRO A 68 -16.46 -6.82 22.22
CA PRO A 68 -16.75 -7.54 20.97
C PRO A 68 -18.23 -7.86 20.76
N VAL A 69 -18.66 -7.90 19.49
CA VAL A 69 -20.00 -8.32 19.05
C VAL A 69 -19.88 -9.49 18.10
N LYS A 70 -20.54 -10.61 18.42
CA LYS A 70 -20.70 -11.73 17.49
C LYS A 70 -21.69 -11.33 16.40
N VAL A 71 -21.20 -11.15 15.18
CA VAL A 71 -22.03 -10.74 14.03
C VAL A 71 -22.63 -11.98 13.36
N ILE A 72 -21.84 -13.06 13.25
CA ILE A 72 -22.28 -14.38 12.83
C ILE A 72 -21.79 -15.36 13.88
N GLU A 73 -22.72 -16.05 14.55
CA GLU A 73 -22.40 -17.00 15.63
C GLU A 73 -21.37 -18.04 15.14
N ASP A 74 -20.35 -18.29 15.97
CA ASP A 74 -19.25 -19.23 15.73
C ASP A 74 -18.44 -19.04 14.42
N PHE A 75 -18.59 -17.90 13.73
CA PHE A 75 -17.85 -17.63 12.48
C PHE A 75 -17.23 -16.24 12.41
N PHE A 76 -17.96 -15.18 12.79
CA PHE A 76 -17.48 -13.81 12.62
C PHE A 76 -17.83 -12.92 13.81
N THR A 77 -16.79 -12.35 14.41
CA THR A 77 -16.87 -11.42 15.53
C THR A 77 -16.26 -10.09 15.13
N LEU A 78 -17.00 -9.01 15.34
CA LEU A 78 -16.45 -7.66 15.29
C LEU A 78 -15.83 -7.37 16.66
N THR A 79 -14.55 -7.05 16.71
CA THR A 79 -13.78 -6.82 17.94
C THR A 79 -13.03 -5.50 17.88
N TYR A 80 -12.29 -5.15 18.93
CA TYR A 80 -11.40 -4.00 18.96
C TYR A 80 -10.06 -4.40 19.58
N VAL A 81 -9.06 -4.60 18.73
CA VAL A 81 -7.72 -4.99 19.12
C VAL A 81 -6.74 -3.87 18.75
N LYS A 82 -5.87 -3.54 19.69
CA LYS A 82 -4.75 -2.62 19.49
C LYS A 82 -3.51 -3.43 19.17
N ASN A 83 -3.07 -3.40 17.92
CA ASN A 83 -1.93 -4.18 17.47
C ASN A 83 -0.66 -3.32 17.42
N PRO A 84 0.27 -3.47 18.38
CA PRO A 84 1.51 -2.70 18.38
C PRO A 84 2.55 -3.23 17.39
N GLY A 85 2.38 -4.47 16.89
CA GLY A 85 3.32 -5.15 16.01
C GLY A 85 3.02 -5.00 14.53
N VAL A 86 3.57 -5.92 13.75
CA VAL A 86 3.26 -6.17 12.33
C VAL A 86 2.39 -7.43 12.22
N ALA A 87 2.20 -7.98 11.02
CA ALA A 87 1.46 -9.22 10.81
C ALA A 87 1.90 -10.32 11.80
N PHE A 88 0.91 -11.09 12.28
CA PHE A 88 1.10 -12.15 13.29
C PHE A 88 1.69 -11.69 14.64
N GLY A 89 1.63 -10.39 14.95
CA GLY A 89 2.13 -9.83 16.22
C GLY A 89 3.66 -9.75 16.31
N TRP A 90 4.38 -9.85 15.19
CA TRP A 90 5.83 -9.68 15.18
C TRP A 90 6.25 -8.25 15.51
N PHE A 91 7.42 -8.09 16.14
CA PHE A 91 8.00 -6.79 16.51
C PHE A 91 7.10 -5.88 17.40
N PRO A 92 6.44 -6.39 18.44
CA PRO A 92 5.46 -5.61 19.22
C PRO A 92 6.08 -4.42 19.95
N ASP A 93 7.35 -4.50 20.32
CA ASP A 93 8.05 -3.42 21.04
C ASP A 93 8.72 -2.40 20.09
N TRP A 94 8.74 -2.67 18.79
CA TRP A 94 9.54 -1.91 17.83
C TRP A 94 8.62 -1.03 16.97
N ARG A 95 8.39 0.20 17.45
CA ARG A 95 7.52 1.16 16.74
C ARG A 95 8.09 1.69 15.42
N LEU A 96 9.42 1.86 15.34
CA LEU A 96 10.07 2.52 14.20
C LEU A 96 10.16 1.66 12.92
N PRO A 97 10.59 0.39 12.95
CA PRO A 97 10.76 -0.41 11.73
C PRO A 97 9.49 -0.55 10.87
N PRO A 98 8.29 -0.81 11.42
CA PRO A 98 7.07 -0.91 10.62
C PRO A 98 6.72 0.41 9.92
N ILE A 99 6.96 1.54 10.59
CA ILE A 99 6.80 2.88 9.99
C ILE A 99 7.79 3.08 8.85
N MET A 100 9.07 2.77 9.07
CA MET A 100 10.11 2.89 8.04
C MET A 100 9.83 1.99 6.83
N MET A 101 9.35 0.76 7.06
CA MET A 101 8.97 -0.17 6.01
C MET A 101 7.80 0.37 5.19
N ALA A 102 6.74 0.84 5.85
CA ALA A 102 5.59 1.42 5.16
C ALA A 102 5.98 2.67 4.34
N LEU A 103 6.76 3.59 4.92
CA LEU A 103 7.27 4.77 4.21
C LEU A 103 8.12 4.38 3.00
N THR A 104 9.02 3.42 3.16
CA THR A 104 9.87 2.93 2.06
C THR A 104 9.03 2.35 0.95
N MET A 105 8.04 1.51 1.27
CA MET A 105 7.14 0.90 0.29
C MET A 105 6.31 1.97 -0.45
N ILE A 106 5.72 2.94 0.26
CA ILE A 106 4.95 4.03 -0.33
C ILE A 106 5.82 4.86 -1.30
N LEU A 107 7.06 5.16 -0.92
CA LEU A 107 7.99 5.92 -1.77
C LEU A 107 8.39 5.15 -3.02
N ILE A 108 8.73 3.86 -2.88
CA ILE A 108 9.11 2.99 -4.00
C ILE A 108 7.92 2.86 -4.96
N ILE A 109 6.75 2.45 -4.46
CA ILE A 109 5.57 2.26 -5.31
C ILE A 109 5.14 3.59 -5.93
N GLY A 110 5.13 4.68 -5.16
CA GLY A 110 4.83 6.01 -5.66
C GLY A 110 5.75 6.40 -6.82
N TYR A 111 7.07 6.18 -6.68
CA TYR A 111 8.03 6.45 -7.75
C TYR A 111 7.82 5.56 -8.98
N TYR A 112 7.63 4.24 -8.80
CA TYR A 112 7.40 3.32 -9.90
C TYR A 112 6.09 3.60 -10.64
N SER A 113 5.03 4.01 -9.92
CA SER A 113 3.72 4.32 -10.51
C SER A 113 3.74 5.45 -11.54
N LEU A 114 4.76 6.32 -11.49
CA LEU A 114 4.96 7.41 -12.46
C LEU A 114 5.52 6.91 -13.79
N LYS A 115 6.10 5.72 -13.81
CA LYS A 115 6.73 5.10 -14.99
C LYS A 115 5.87 4.02 -15.63
N LEU A 116 4.78 3.61 -14.97
CA LEU A 116 3.89 2.58 -15.50
C LEU A 116 3.21 3.07 -16.79
N PRO A 117 3.10 2.23 -17.83
CA PRO A 117 2.22 2.44 -18.98
C PRO A 117 0.74 2.61 -18.57
N GLU A 118 -0.10 3.23 -19.41
CA GLU A 118 -1.53 3.42 -19.09
C GLU A 118 -2.32 2.11 -19.19
N GLU A 119 -1.80 1.17 -19.97
CA GLU A 119 -2.38 -0.10 -20.34
C GLU A 119 -2.31 -1.12 -19.20
N GLU A 120 -1.31 -1.00 -18.32
CA GLU A 120 -1.06 -1.83 -17.13
C GLU A 120 -2.06 -1.55 -15.99
N ARG A 121 -3.35 -1.71 -16.26
CA ARG A 121 -4.44 -1.39 -15.34
C ARG A 121 -4.40 -2.27 -14.10
N LEU A 122 -4.12 -3.56 -14.25
CA LEU A 122 -4.12 -4.50 -13.13
C LEU A 122 -2.98 -4.18 -12.15
N THR A 123 -1.78 -3.92 -12.67
CA THR A 123 -0.63 -3.46 -11.90
C THR A 123 -0.95 -2.15 -11.17
N ARG A 124 -1.57 -1.17 -11.84
CA ARG A 124 -1.97 0.10 -11.21
C ARG A 124 -2.94 -0.09 -10.04
N TRP A 125 -3.96 -0.94 -10.20
CA TRP A 125 -4.90 -1.27 -9.12
C TRP A 125 -4.20 -1.97 -7.95
N SER A 126 -3.31 -2.91 -8.26
CA SER A 126 -2.51 -3.63 -7.27
C SER A 126 -1.65 -2.67 -6.43
N LEU A 127 -0.93 -1.77 -7.09
CA LEU A 127 -0.10 -0.75 -6.44
C LEU A 127 -0.96 0.23 -5.62
N ALA A 128 -2.16 0.58 -6.08
CA ALA A 128 -3.05 1.48 -5.37
C ALA A 128 -3.56 0.89 -4.06
N LEU A 129 -3.95 -0.39 -4.10
CA LEU A 129 -4.36 -1.17 -2.93
C LEU A 129 -3.24 -1.27 -1.90
N LEU A 130 -2.02 -1.63 -2.34
CA LEU A 130 -0.83 -1.69 -1.50
C LEU A 130 -0.53 -0.36 -0.82
N VAL A 131 -0.52 0.75 -1.58
CA VAL A 131 -0.24 2.09 -1.03
C VAL A 131 -1.36 2.56 -0.11
N GLY A 132 -2.62 2.36 -0.49
CA GLY A 132 -3.78 2.76 0.31
C GLY A 132 -3.81 2.07 1.67
N GLY A 133 -3.64 0.73 1.69
CA GLY A 133 -3.56 -0.04 2.91
C GLY A 133 -2.34 0.33 3.77
N ALA A 134 -1.17 0.49 3.15
CA ALA A 134 0.04 0.90 3.86
C ALA A 134 -0.10 2.27 4.53
N ILE A 135 -0.71 3.25 3.85
CA ILE A 135 -0.98 4.57 4.43
C ILE A 135 -1.97 4.47 5.59
N GLY A 136 -3.03 3.65 5.48
CA GLY A 136 -4.01 3.45 6.56
C GLY A 136 -3.37 2.92 7.84
N ASN A 137 -2.55 1.87 7.70
CA ASN A 137 -1.81 1.25 8.79
C ASN A 137 -0.65 2.10 9.32
N LEU A 138 -0.02 2.94 8.47
CA LEU A 138 1.00 3.90 8.88
C LEU A 138 0.38 5.06 9.68
N TYR A 139 -0.79 5.55 9.27
CA TYR A 139 -1.50 6.62 9.95
C TYR A 139 -1.76 6.26 11.41
N ASP A 140 -2.29 5.06 11.67
CA ASP A 140 -2.56 4.59 13.04
C ASP A 140 -1.29 4.51 13.88
N ARG A 141 -0.19 4.01 13.29
CA ARG A 141 1.10 3.91 13.99
C ARG A 141 1.65 5.28 14.36
N ILE A 142 1.51 6.28 13.49
CA ILE A 142 1.97 7.65 13.77
C ILE A 142 1.09 8.30 14.84
N LEU A 143 -0.23 8.15 14.74
CA LEU A 143 -1.16 8.87 15.60
C LEU A 143 -1.42 8.20 16.96
N TYR A 144 -1.53 6.88 16.97
CA TYR A 144 -1.91 6.09 18.14
C TYR A 144 -0.76 5.22 18.67
N GLY A 145 0.26 4.95 17.87
CA GLY A 145 1.38 4.08 18.24
C GLY A 145 1.09 2.58 18.13
N PHE A 146 -0.06 2.20 17.54
CA PHE A 146 -0.52 0.84 17.25
C PHE A 146 -1.53 0.90 16.10
N VAL A 147 -1.83 -0.23 15.46
CA VAL A 147 -2.90 -0.37 14.46
C VAL A 147 -4.20 -0.80 15.12
N VAL A 148 -5.32 -0.29 14.62
CA VAL A 148 -6.66 -0.71 15.06
C VAL A 148 -7.16 -1.86 14.20
N ASP A 149 -7.25 -3.05 14.79
CA ASP A 149 -7.73 -4.28 14.15
C ASP A 149 -9.10 -4.68 14.72
N PHE A 150 -9.97 -5.24 13.89
CA PHE A 150 -11.37 -5.45 14.29
C PHE A 150 -12.12 -6.62 13.64
N PHE A 151 -11.62 -7.20 12.55
CA PHE A 151 -12.21 -8.40 11.97
C PHE A 151 -11.61 -9.66 12.59
N LEU A 152 -12.43 -10.43 13.30
CA LEU A 152 -12.05 -11.73 13.87
C LEU A 152 -12.92 -12.82 13.25
N PHE A 153 -12.29 -13.75 12.53
CA PHE A 153 -12.95 -14.91 11.93
C PHE A 153 -12.56 -16.20 12.69
N HIS A 154 -13.56 -17.05 12.90
CA HIS A 154 -13.44 -18.34 13.56
C HIS A 154 -13.52 -19.46 12.51
N ILE A 155 -12.51 -20.33 12.45
CA ILE A 155 -12.42 -21.46 11.53
C ILE A 155 -12.32 -22.74 12.35
N GLY A 156 -13.47 -23.30 12.72
CA GLY A 156 -13.54 -24.45 13.62
C GLY A 156 -12.96 -24.09 15.00
N PRO A 157 -11.92 -24.81 15.49
CA PRO A 157 -11.30 -24.50 16.78
C PRO A 157 -10.23 -23.40 16.70
N PHE A 158 -9.98 -22.82 15.52
CA PHE A 158 -8.91 -21.85 15.30
C PHE A 158 -9.45 -20.45 15.06
N ASP A 159 -8.85 -19.47 15.72
CA ASP A 159 -9.10 -18.05 15.48
C ASP A 159 -8.09 -17.51 14.48
N PHE A 160 -8.57 -16.91 13.39
CA PHE A 160 -7.71 -16.20 12.46
C PHE A 160 -7.19 -14.90 13.13
N PRO A 161 -5.94 -14.49 12.89
CA PRO A 161 -5.42 -13.22 13.43
C PRO A 161 -6.37 -12.06 13.13
N VAL A 162 -6.57 -11.16 14.09
CA VAL A 162 -7.46 -10.01 13.87
C VAL A 162 -6.83 -9.07 12.85
N PHE A 163 -7.62 -8.60 11.88
CA PHE A 163 -7.16 -7.72 10.80
C PHE A 163 -8.14 -6.57 10.54
N ASN A 164 -7.80 -5.69 9.60
CA ASN A 164 -8.61 -4.53 9.20
C ASN A 164 -8.71 -4.38 7.67
N ILE A 165 -9.37 -3.31 7.21
CA ILE A 165 -9.54 -3.04 5.76
C ILE A 165 -8.21 -2.73 5.07
N ALA A 166 -7.28 -2.03 5.72
CA ALA A 166 -5.94 -1.82 5.18
C ALA A 166 -5.19 -3.14 4.94
N ASP A 167 -5.33 -4.14 5.82
CA ASP A 167 -4.71 -5.46 5.62
C ASP A 167 -5.34 -6.19 4.44
N ILE A 168 -6.68 -6.18 4.31
CA ILE A 168 -7.39 -6.72 3.14
C ILE A 168 -6.89 -6.07 1.85
N ALA A 169 -6.72 -4.74 1.85
CA ALA A 169 -6.22 -4.02 0.68
C ALA A 169 -4.79 -4.47 0.32
N ILE A 170 -3.91 -4.62 1.31
CA ILE A 170 -2.55 -5.10 1.08
C ILE A 170 -2.57 -6.51 0.49
N ASP A 171 -3.28 -7.45 1.13
CA ASP A 171 -3.34 -8.84 0.68
C ASP A 171 -3.92 -8.97 -0.73
N LEU A 172 -4.99 -8.23 -1.04
CA LEU A 172 -5.58 -8.21 -2.37
C LEU A 172 -4.63 -7.58 -3.40
N GLY A 173 -3.93 -6.50 -3.03
CA GLY A 173 -2.93 -5.86 -3.90
C GLY A 173 -1.74 -6.78 -4.20
N VAL A 174 -1.24 -7.51 -3.20
CA VAL A 174 -0.20 -8.55 -3.41
C VAL A 174 -0.72 -9.65 -4.33
N PHE A 175 -1.94 -10.14 -4.09
CA PHE A 175 -2.54 -11.20 -4.90
C PHE A 175 -2.71 -10.77 -6.37
N MET A 176 -3.25 -9.57 -6.61
CA MET A 176 -3.43 -9.05 -7.97
C MET A 176 -2.10 -8.85 -8.69
N LEU A 177 -1.07 -8.34 -8.00
CA LEU A 177 0.26 -8.19 -8.56
C LEU A 177 0.90 -9.55 -8.91
N PHE A 178 0.67 -10.55 -8.06
CA PHE A 178 1.12 -11.91 -8.32
C PHE A 178 0.42 -12.49 -9.57
N VAL A 179 -0.89 -12.31 -9.69
CA VAL A 179 -1.63 -12.76 -10.87
C VAL A 179 -1.11 -12.10 -12.15
N ASP A 180 -0.90 -10.78 -12.11
CA ASP A 180 -0.40 -9.99 -13.23
C ASP A 180 0.96 -10.52 -13.74
N ILE A 181 1.93 -10.62 -12.83
CA ILE A 181 3.32 -11.00 -13.15
C ILE A 181 3.43 -12.44 -13.67
N PHE A 182 2.69 -13.39 -13.08
CA PHE A 182 2.89 -14.81 -13.37
C PHE A 182 1.94 -15.38 -14.41
N PHE A 183 0.78 -14.76 -14.64
CA PHE A 183 -0.25 -15.32 -15.52
C PHE A 183 -0.67 -14.41 -16.67
N LEU A 184 -0.40 -13.10 -16.64
CA LEU A 184 -0.86 -12.20 -17.71
C LEU A 184 0.30 -11.65 -18.53
N THR A 185 1.37 -11.18 -17.89
CA THR A 185 2.55 -10.67 -18.61
C THR A 185 3.23 -11.77 -19.45
N SER A 186 3.16 -13.03 -18.99
CA SER A 186 3.72 -14.20 -19.70
C SER A 186 3.09 -14.43 -21.08
N ASP A 187 1.78 -14.16 -21.21
CA ASP A 187 1.01 -14.48 -22.40
C ASP A 187 1.16 -13.40 -23.48
N GLU A 188 1.32 -12.12 -23.10
CA GLU A 188 1.58 -11.00 -24.02
C GLU A 188 2.95 -11.14 -24.71
N ASP A 189 3.97 -11.60 -23.98
CA ASP A 189 5.31 -11.84 -24.53
C ASP A 189 5.32 -13.02 -25.53
N GLU A 190 4.47 -14.04 -25.37
CA GLU A 190 4.36 -15.16 -26.30
C GLU A 190 3.58 -14.80 -27.58
N GLU A 191 2.50 -14.00 -27.47
CA GLU A 191 1.73 -13.54 -28.62
C GLU A 191 2.53 -12.59 -29.52
N ASP A 192 3.24 -11.60 -28.96
CA ASP A 192 4.06 -10.63 -29.74
C ASP A 192 5.23 -11.32 -30.47
N ASN A 193 5.86 -12.31 -29.82
CA ASN A 193 6.91 -13.12 -30.46
C ASN A 193 6.37 -14.02 -31.59
N SER A 194 5.09 -14.42 -31.53
CA SER A 194 4.46 -15.25 -32.56
C SER A 194 4.00 -14.44 -33.78
N GLU A 195 3.51 -13.21 -33.59
CA GLU A 195 3.12 -12.31 -34.68
C GLU A 195 4.33 -11.69 -35.40
N GLY A 196 5.43 -11.43 -34.69
CA GLY A 196 6.70 -10.98 -35.27
C GLY A 196 7.37 -11.98 -36.22
N LEU A 197 6.94 -13.25 -36.20
CA LEU A 197 7.43 -14.31 -37.09
C LEU A 197 6.52 -14.61 -38.29
N ALA A 198 5.36 -13.95 -38.41
CA ALA A 198 4.50 -14.12 -39.58
C ALA A 198 5.21 -13.54 -40.82
N PRO A 199 5.51 -14.34 -41.87
CA PRO A 199 6.14 -13.82 -43.06
C PRO A 199 5.18 -12.82 -43.70
N THR A 200 5.65 -11.59 -43.94
CA THR A 200 4.96 -10.61 -44.77
C THR A 200 4.82 -11.19 -46.18
N SER A 201 3.68 -11.85 -46.44
CA SER A 201 3.33 -12.30 -47.77
C SER A 201 3.07 -11.06 -48.63
N ALA A 202 3.91 -10.93 -49.66
CA ALA A 202 3.91 -9.91 -50.72
C ALA A 202 2.58 -9.80 -51.48
#